data_AF-A0A5C7X5K9-F1
#
_entry.id   AF-A0A5C7X5K9-F1
#
_cell.length_a   1.000
_cell.length_b   1.000
_cell.length_c   1.000
_cell.angle_alpha   90.00
_cell.angle_beta   90.00
_cell.angle_gamma   90.00
#
_symmetry.space_group_name_H-M   'P 1'
#
loop_
_entity.id
_entity.type
_entity.pdbx_description
1 polymer ?
#
loop_
_entity_poly.entity_id
_entity_poly.type
_entity_poly.pdbx_seq_one_letter_code
_entity_poly.pdbx_strand_id
1 'polypeptide(L)'
;MKQQLSALVDGEVDVERCEHIFLAAKSTGEVAQAWRDYHVIRDVIRDDCWIESEMTSRIMARLDDEPTMLAPQAMAAADKVTHIRPRFSKYSWSIAASVAAAFFVGMFVLNQPEIAAPTQIADNDTDEYVVAHHNYAPNSATYYMHNVAYNAGE
;
A
#
# COMPACT_ATOMS: atom_id res chain seq x y z
N MET A 1 -12.18 14.88 -28.28
CA MET A 1 -13.29 14.73 -27.30
C MET A 1 -13.71 13.27 -27.11
N LYS A 2 -13.74 12.42 -28.14
CA LYS A 2 -14.15 11.00 -28.00
C LYS A 2 -13.37 10.17 -26.96
N GLN A 3 -12.07 10.40 -26.81
CA GLN A 3 -11.27 9.74 -25.77
C GLN A 3 -11.70 10.15 -24.35
N GLN A 4 -11.95 11.43 -24.12
CA GLN A 4 -12.43 11.91 -22.83
C GLN A 4 -13.86 11.43 -22.55
N LEU A 5 -14.69 11.33 -23.58
CA LEU A 5 -16.03 10.72 -23.48
C LEU A 5 -15.94 9.24 -23.09
N SER A 6 -15.00 8.48 -23.68
CA SER A 6 -14.77 7.08 -23.32
C SER A 6 -14.36 6.96 -21.85
N ALA A 7 -13.34 7.73 -21.44
CA ALA A 7 -12.89 7.76 -20.04
C ALA A 7 -14.04 8.15 -19.08
N LEU A 8 -14.92 9.06 -19.50
CA LEU A 8 -16.12 9.43 -18.74
C LEU A 8 -17.12 8.26 -18.63
N VAL A 9 -17.40 7.57 -19.74
CA VAL A 9 -18.30 6.40 -19.78
C VAL A 9 -17.76 5.25 -18.92
N ASP A 10 -16.44 5.09 -18.85
CA ASP A 10 -15.75 4.09 -18.03
C ASP A 10 -15.51 4.53 -16.57
N GLY A 11 -15.79 5.79 -16.23
CA GLY A 11 -15.63 6.33 -14.88
C GLY A 11 -14.18 6.62 -14.48
N GLU A 12 -13.27 6.72 -15.46
CA GLU A 12 -11.83 6.93 -15.27
C GLU A 12 -11.44 8.41 -15.23
N VAL A 13 -12.41 9.32 -15.22
CA VAL A 13 -12.18 10.77 -15.29
C VAL A 13 -12.80 11.49 -14.10
N ASP A 14 -12.13 12.56 -13.69
CA ASP A 14 -12.65 13.50 -12.69
C ASP A 14 -13.85 14.26 -13.25
N VAL A 15 -15.00 14.13 -12.58
CA VAL A 15 -16.30 14.69 -13.02
C VAL A 15 -16.24 16.21 -13.08
N GLU A 16 -15.51 16.84 -12.15
CA GLU A 16 -15.33 18.29 -12.07
C GLU A 16 -14.60 18.85 -13.30
N ARG A 17 -13.81 18.03 -13.98
CA ARG A 17 -13.04 18.41 -15.18
C ARG A 17 -13.76 18.12 -16.49
N CYS A 18 -14.99 17.57 -16.43
CA CYS A 18 -15.71 17.07 -17.60
C CYS A 18 -17.00 17.83 -17.92
N GLU A 19 -17.24 18.97 -17.28
CA GLU A 19 -18.41 19.83 -17.54
C GLU A 19 -18.62 20.13 -19.04
N HIS A 20 -17.53 20.38 -19.78
CA HIS A 20 -17.59 20.65 -21.22
C HIS A 20 -18.09 19.46 -22.04
N ILE A 21 -17.86 18.23 -21.57
CA ILE A 21 -18.33 16.99 -22.22
C ILE A 21 -19.81 16.83 -21.98
N PHE A 22 -20.30 17.06 -20.75
CA PHE A 22 -21.72 17.03 -20.44
C PHE A 22 -22.50 18.08 -21.24
N LEU A 23 -21.94 19.29 -21.36
CA LEU A 23 -22.54 20.34 -22.18
C LEU A 23 -22.63 19.93 -23.66
N ALA A 24 -21.58 19.30 -24.19
CA ALA A 24 -21.57 18.82 -25.57
C ALA A 24 -22.51 17.61 -25.77
N ALA A 25 -22.62 16.71 -24.79
CA ALA A 25 -23.51 15.55 -24.82
C ALA A 25 -25.00 15.94 -24.69
N LYS A 26 -25.31 17.05 -24.02
CA LYS A 26 -26.67 17.60 -23.94
C LYS A 26 -27.15 18.17 -25.28
N SER A 27 -26.22 18.57 -26.16
CA SER A 27 -26.54 19.09 -27.49
C SER A 27 -26.82 17.98 -28.50
N THR A 28 -27.58 18.26 -29.57
CA THR A 28 -27.76 17.33 -30.68
C THR A 28 -26.54 17.36 -31.60
N GLY A 29 -25.51 16.59 -31.26
CA GLY A 29 -24.26 16.53 -32.01
C GLY A 29 -23.56 15.17 -31.94
N GLU A 30 -22.37 15.10 -32.51
CA GLU A 30 -21.56 13.88 -32.60
C GLU A 30 -21.26 13.26 -31.22
N VAL A 31 -21.09 14.09 -30.18
CA VAL A 31 -20.82 13.63 -28.81
C VAL A 31 -22.03 12.91 -28.21
N ALA A 32 -23.24 13.43 -28.41
CA ALA A 32 -24.47 12.78 -27.94
C ALA A 32 -24.73 11.45 -28.64
N GLN A 33 -24.42 11.38 -29.95
CA GLN A 33 -24.49 10.13 -30.69
C GLN A 33 -23.47 9.11 -30.18
N ALA A 34 -22.20 9.50 -30.04
CA ALA A 34 -21.16 8.63 -29.51
C ALA A 34 -21.48 8.12 -28.09
N TRP A 35 -22.09 8.95 -27.23
CA TRP A 35 -22.54 8.53 -25.90
C TRP A 35 -23.57 7.39 -25.99
N ARG A 36 -24.59 7.53 -26.85
CA ARG A 36 -25.59 6.48 -27.08
C ARG A 36 -24.95 5.20 -27.63
N ASP A 37 -24.12 5.33 -28.66
CA ASP A 37 -23.48 4.19 -29.31
C ASP A 37 -22.61 3.39 -28.33
N TYR A 38 -21.86 4.08 -27.45
CA TYR A 38 -21.02 3.42 -26.45
C TYR A 38 -21.83 2.62 -25.43
N HIS A 39 -22.96 3.17 -24.96
CA HIS A 39 -23.86 2.43 -24.06
C HIS A 39 -24.50 1.23 -24.75
N VAL A 40 -24.98 1.38 -25.99
CA VAL A 40 -25.56 0.25 -26.75
C VAL A 40 -24.51 -0.85 -26.98
N ILE A 41 -23.29 -0.50 -27.38
CA ILE A 41 -22.21 -1.49 -27.56
C ILE A 41 -21.91 -2.19 -26.23
N ARG A 42 -21.83 -1.44 -25.12
CA ARG A 42 -21.58 -2.01 -23.79
C ARG A 42 -22.68 -2.99 -23.38
N ASP A 43 -23.94 -2.65 -23.61
CA ASP A 43 -25.08 -3.48 -23.24
C ASP A 43 -25.15 -4.75 -24.09
N VAL A 44 -24.85 -4.65 -25.39
CA VAL A 44 -24.74 -5.81 -26.30
C VAL A 44 -23.61 -6.75 -25.89
N ILE A 45 -22.44 -6.22 -25.49
CA ILE A 45 -21.31 -7.03 -25.03
C ILE A 45 -21.64 -7.80 -23.74
N ARG A 46 -22.50 -7.24 -22.88
CA ARG A 46 -22.92 -7.84 -21.62
C ARG A 46 -24.14 -8.76 -21.73
N ASP A 47 -24.72 -8.87 -22.92
CA ASP A 47 -26.01 -9.54 -23.18
C ASP A 47 -27.18 -8.93 -22.36
N ASP A 48 -27.01 -7.68 -21.93
CA ASP A 48 -27.99 -6.90 -21.15
C ASP A 48 -28.83 -6.01 -22.10
N CYS A 49 -29.24 -6.55 -23.26
CA CYS A 49 -29.95 -5.75 -24.25
C CYS A 49 -31.44 -5.59 -23.89
N TRP A 50 -31.82 -4.37 -23.47
CA TRP A 50 -33.22 -4.02 -23.24
C TRP A 50 -33.74 -3.32 -24.48
N ILE A 51 -34.33 -4.08 -25.40
CA ILE A 51 -34.83 -3.57 -26.68
C ILE A 51 -36.25 -2.99 -26.49
N GLU A 52 -36.38 -1.97 -25.65
CA GLU A 52 -37.54 -1.09 -25.70
C GLU A 52 -37.19 0.15 -26.53
N SER A 53 -37.66 0.16 -27.78
CA SER A 53 -37.64 1.36 -28.62
C SER A 53 -38.36 2.50 -27.90
N GLU A 54 -37.80 3.71 -27.97
CA GLU A 54 -38.37 4.93 -27.37
C GLU A 54 -38.45 4.98 -25.83
N MET A 55 -37.78 4.09 -25.10
CA MET A 55 -37.69 4.13 -23.62
C MET A 55 -37.26 5.53 -23.13
N THR A 56 -36.17 6.06 -23.66
CA THR A 56 -35.67 7.41 -23.30
C THR A 56 -36.69 8.49 -23.59
N SER A 57 -37.33 8.48 -24.76
CA SER A 57 -38.34 9.46 -25.16
C SER A 57 -39.55 9.45 -24.21
N ARG A 58 -40.00 8.25 -23.80
CA ARG A 58 -41.10 8.07 -22.85
C ARG A 58 -40.74 8.57 -21.45
N ILE A 59 -39.53 8.28 -20.98
CA ILE A 59 -39.03 8.75 -19.69
C ILE A 59 -38.95 10.28 -19.68
N MET A 60 -38.37 10.89 -20.71
CA MET A 60 -38.25 12.34 -20.81
C MET A 60 -39.62 13.02 -20.87
N ALA A 61 -40.58 12.48 -21.62
CA ALA A 61 -41.94 13.01 -21.67
C ALA A 61 -42.64 12.95 -20.29
N ARG A 62 -42.44 11.87 -19.54
CA ARG A 62 -42.98 11.76 -18.17
C ARG A 62 -42.31 12.72 -17.19
N LEU A 63 -41.00 12.93 -17.32
CA LEU A 63 -40.25 13.90 -16.52
C LEU A 63 -40.69 15.35 -16.80
N ASP A 64 -41.03 15.68 -18.04
CA ASP A 64 -41.56 17.00 -18.40
C ASP A 64 -42.97 17.24 -17.79
N ASP A 65 -43.77 16.18 -17.65
CA ASP A 65 -45.08 16.21 -16.99
C ASP A 65 -44.98 16.25 -15.44
N GLU A 66 -43.80 16.00 -14.88
CA GLU A 66 -43.61 16.02 -13.42
C GLU A 66 -43.48 17.47 -12.90
N PRO A 67 -44.17 17.82 -11.81
CA PRO A 67 -44.00 19.13 -11.20
C PRO A 67 -42.55 19.27 -10.74
N THR A 68 -41.83 20.26 -11.26
CA THR A 68 -40.44 20.55 -10.88
C THR A 68 -40.37 20.82 -9.37
N MET A 69 -40.04 19.79 -8.59
CA MET A 69 -39.82 19.91 -7.15
C MET A 69 -38.48 20.62 -6.95
N LEU A 70 -38.54 21.95 -6.77
CA LEU A 70 -37.39 22.79 -6.44
C LEU A 70 -36.86 22.37 -5.07
N ALA A 71 -35.90 21.45 -5.12
CA ALA A 71 -35.35 20.69 -4.01
C ALA A 71 -36.37 19.71 -3.40
N PRO A 72 -36.06 18.41 -3.29
CA PRO A 72 -36.58 17.69 -2.13
C PRO A 72 -36.21 18.56 -0.95
N GLN A 73 -37.17 18.98 -0.12
CA GLN A 73 -36.85 19.60 1.16
C GLN A 73 -35.80 18.68 1.74
N ALA A 74 -34.54 19.15 1.78
CA ALA A 74 -33.49 18.41 2.41
C ALA A 74 -34.04 18.23 3.81
N MET A 75 -34.56 17.04 4.09
CA MET A 75 -34.94 16.69 5.45
C MET A 75 -33.69 17.07 6.19
N ALA A 76 -33.81 18.03 7.10
CA ALA A 76 -32.73 18.45 7.94
C ALA A 76 -32.41 17.32 8.94
N ALA A 77 -32.25 16.09 8.45
CA ALA A 77 -31.20 15.19 8.86
C ALA A 77 -29.85 15.80 8.41
N ALA A 78 -29.58 17.01 8.89
CA ALA A 78 -28.35 17.20 9.62
C ALA A 78 -28.44 16.21 10.79
N ASP A 79 -28.15 14.95 10.49
CA ASP A 79 -27.50 14.09 11.45
C ASP A 79 -26.36 14.97 11.93
N LYS A 80 -26.54 15.48 13.15
CA LYS A 80 -25.46 16.08 13.89
C LYS A 80 -24.50 14.92 14.03
N VAL A 81 -23.61 14.77 13.05
CA VAL A 81 -22.34 14.09 13.22
C VAL A 81 -21.65 14.95 14.25
N THR A 82 -22.03 14.72 15.51
CA THR A 82 -21.20 14.98 16.65
C THR A 82 -19.96 14.19 16.32
N HIS A 83 -18.96 14.87 15.76
CA HIS A 83 -17.61 14.39 15.84
C HIS A 83 -17.36 14.19 17.33
N ILE A 84 -17.57 12.96 17.80
CA ILE A 84 -17.04 12.49 19.05
C ILE A 84 -15.53 12.53 18.81
N ARG A 85 -14.95 13.72 19.01
CA ARG A 85 -13.51 13.85 19.16
C ARG A 85 -13.21 12.92 20.32
N PRO A 86 -12.45 11.82 20.12
CA PRO A 86 -12.08 11.00 21.24
C PRO A 86 -11.27 11.92 22.13
N ARG A 87 -11.78 12.19 23.34
CA ARG A 87 -10.99 12.86 24.36
C ARG A 87 -9.98 11.82 24.82
N PHE A 88 -8.95 11.60 24.00
CA PHE A 88 -7.79 10.81 24.37
C PHE A 88 -7.16 11.51 25.56
N SER A 89 -7.53 11.00 26.73
CA SER A 89 -7.00 11.47 28.00
C SER A 89 -5.51 11.18 28.01
N LYS A 90 -4.69 12.14 28.45
CA LYS A 90 -3.21 12.02 28.48
C LYS A 90 -2.74 10.74 29.18
N TYR A 91 -3.57 10.15 30.04
CA TYR A 91 -3.32 8.90 30.73
C TYR A 91 -3.34 7.65 29.84
N SER A 92 -4.05 7.64 28.71
CA SER A 92 -4.09 6.47 27.80
C SER A 92 -2.75 6.26 27.08
N TRP A 93 -1.99 7.34 26.84
CA TRP A 93 -0.67 7.25 26.22
C TRP A 93 0.38 6.68 27.18
N SER A 94 0.26 6.97 28.49
CA SER A 94 1.17 6.45 29.50
C SER A 94 1.09 4.92 29.64
N ILE A 95 -0.13 4.37 29.61
CA ILE A 95 -0.36 2.92 29.68
C ILE A 95 0.12 2.23 28.39
N ALA A 96 -0.14 2.81 27.21
CA ALA A 96 0.35 2.25 25.96
C ALA A 96 1.89 2.26 25.87
N ALA A 97 2.54 3.33 26.37
CA ALA A 97 4.00 3.45 26.37
C ALA A 97 4.67 2.42 27.28
N SER A 98 4.11 2.11 28.45
CA SER A 98 4.70 1.11 29.36
C SER A 98 4.63 -0.30 28.78
N VAL A 99 3.53 -0.66 28.12
CA VAL A 99 3.37 -1.97 27.44
C VAL A 99 4.37 -2.10 26.28
N ALA A 100 4.53 -1.05 25.46
CA ALA A 100 5.48 -1.04 24.36
C ALA A 100 6.95 -1.16 24.83
N ALA A 101 7.31 -0.49 25.92
CA ALA A 101 8.66 -0.57 26.50
C ALA A 101 8.97 -1.96 27.05
N ALA A 102 8.05 -2.57 27.80
CA ALA A 102 8.22 -3.92 28.32
C ALA A 102 8.34 -4.97 27.20
N PHE A 103 7.55 -4.81 26.14
CA PHE A 103 7.61 -5.68 24.97
C PHE A 103 8.94 -5.54 24.22
N PHE A 104 9.43 -4.31 24.02
CA PHE A 104 10.72 -4.07 23.36
C PHE A 104 11.89 -4.65 24.17
N VAL A 105 11.93 -4.43 25.48
CA VAL A 105 12.98 -4.98 26.35
C VAL A 105 12.93 -6.52 26.36
N GLY A 106 11.74 -7.10 26.44
CA GLY A 106 11.57 -8.55 26.35
C GLY A 106 12.06 -9.12 25.01
N MET A 107 11.69 -8.48 23.90
CA MET A 107 12.14 -8.90 22.56
C MET A 107 13.66 -8.73 22.39
N PHE A 108 14.24 -7.65 22.92
CA PHE A 108 15.69 -7.39 22.84
C PHE A 108 16.50 -8.43 23.62
N VAL A 109 16.06 -8.81 24.83
CA VAL A 109 16.72 -9.87 25.62
C VAL A 109 16.59 -11.23 24.93
N LEU A 110 15.42 -11.56 24.38
CA LEU A 110 15.20 -12.82 23.66
C LEU A 110 15.96 -12.89 22.32
N ASN A 111 16.27 -11.75 21.70
CA ASN A 111 17.02 -11.68 20.44
C ASN A 111 18.47 -11.25 20.65
N GLN A 112 19.04 -11.41 21.85
CA GLN A 112 20.49 -11.29 22.00
C GLN A 112 21.14 -12.38 21.13
N PRO A 113 21.94 -12.00 20.12
CA PRO A 113 22.74 -13.00 19.42
C PRO A 113 23.67 -13.62 20.45
N GLU A 114 23.63 -14.94 20.60
CA GLU A 114 24.66 -15.62 21.38
C GLU A 114 26.01 -15.24 20.76
N ILE A 115 26.87 -14.63 21.58
CA ILE A 115 28.25 -14.43 21.22
C ILE A 115 28.83 -15.84 21.14
N ALA A 116 28.87 -16.39 19.93
CA ALA A 116 29.55 -17.64 19.66
C ALA A 116 30.98 -17.48 20.18
N ALA A 117 31.34 -18.28 21.18
CA ALA A 117 32.72 -18.36 21.64
C ALA A 117 33.61 -18.57 20.40
N PRO A 118 34.76 -17.87 20.28
CA PRO A 118 35.59 -17.92 19.10
C PRO A 118 35.92 -19.38 18.82
N THR A 119 35.33 -19.93 17.77
CA THR A 119 35.61 -21.29 17.32
C THR A 119 37.01 -21.21 16.72
N GLN A 120 37.98 -21.83 17.39
CA GLN A 120 39.35 -21.88 16.90
C GLN A 120 39.34 -22.71 15.61
N ILE A 121 39.34 -22.04 14.45
CA ILE A 121 39.55 -22.65 13.13
C ILE A 121 41.05 -22.91 12.96
N ALA A 122 41.68 -23.52 13.96
CA ALA A 122 42.98 -24.14 13.79
C ALA A 122 42.67 -25.56 13.32
N ASP A 123 42.69 -25.72 12.01
CA ASP A 123 42.66 -27.00 11.35
C ASP A 123 43.90 -27.79 11.81
N ASN A 124 43.71 -28.89 12.55
CA ASN A 124 44.81 -29.76 13.00
C ASN A 124 45.61 -30.34 11.81
N ASP A 125 45.14 -30.14 10.57
CA ASP A 125 45.84 -30.50 9.34
C ASP A 125 47.07 -29.62 9.06
N THR A 126 47.15 -28.42 9.68
CA THR A 126 48.37 -27.61 9.63
C THR A 126 49.54 -28.27 10.36
N ASP A 127 49.29 -29.16 11.33
CA ASP A 127 50.36 -29.88 12.02
C ASP A 127 51.09 -30.85 11.08
N GLU A 128 50.39 -31.54 10.18
CA GLU A 128 51.03 -32.48 9.25
C GLU A 128 51.90 -31.75 8.20
N TYR A 129 51.40 -30.64 7.66
CA TYR A 129 52.17 -29.83 6.72
C TYR A 129 53.38 -29.15 7.38
N VAL A 130 53.23 -28.61 8.60
CA VAL A 130 54.32 -27.98 9.35
C VAL A 130 55.35 -29.02 9.81
N VAL A 131 54.93 -30.23 10.23
CA VAL A 131 55.82 -31.34 10.59
C VAL A 131 56.58 -31.87 9.37
N ALA A 132 55.92 -31.98 8.21
CA ALA A 132 56.58 -32.39 6.97
C ALA A 132 57.67 -31.39 6.53
N HIS A 133 57.40 -30.08 6.62
CA HIS A 133 58.39 -29.05 6.35
C HIS A 133 59.52 -29.00 7.38
N HIS A 134 59.23 -29.25 8.66
CA HIS A 134 60.23 -29.33 9.72
C HIS A 134 61.19 -30.52 9.52
N ASN A 135 60.68 -31.67 9.08
CA ASN A 135 61.50 -32.87 8.80
C ASN A 135 62.38 -32.71 7.54
N TYR A 136 62.05 -31.78 6.64
CA TYR A 136 62.81 -31.53 5.41
C TYR A 136 63.82 -30.38 5.54
N ALA A 137 63.75 -29.58 6.60
CA ALA A 137 64.65 -28.45 6.82
C ALA A 137 65.99 -28.90 7.47
N PRO A 138 67.14 -28.75 6.79
CA PRO A 138 68.41 -29.20 7.31
C PRO A 138 69.08 -28.13 8.19
N ASN A 139 68.41 -27.62 9.24
CA ASN A 139 69.01 -26.83 10.33
C ASN A 139 67.97 -26.19 11.27
N SER A 140 68.13 -26.47 12.57
CA SER A 140 67.38 -25.91 13.71
C SER A 140 67.61 -24.41 13.90
N ALA A 141 66.55 -23.60 13.90
CA ALA A 141 66.59 -22.22 14.39
C ALA A 141 65.25 -21.83 15.04
N THR A 142 64.86 -22.56 16.08
CA THR A 142 63.79 -22.22 17.02
C THR A 142 64.29 -21.20 18.04
N TYR A 143 64.26 -19.92 17.69
CA TYR A 143 64.31 -18.85 18.70
C TYR A 143 63.38 -17.72 18.26
N TYR A 144 62.72 -17.10 19.23
CA TYR A 144 61.82 -15.94 19.13
C TYR A 144 60.33 -16.21 18.83
N MET A 145 59.67 -16.99 19.68
CA MET A 145 58.30 -16.65 20.08
C MET A 145 58.31 -16.27 21.56
N HIS A 146 58.09 -14.98 21.86
CA HIS A 146 57.93 -14.46 23.20
C HIS A 146 56.44 -14.16 23.43
N ASN A 147 55.84 -14.80 24.45
CA ASN A 147 54.42 -14.69 24.74
C ASN A 147 54.19 -13.46 25.66
N VAL A 148 53.53 -12.42 25.17
CA VAL A 148 53.15 -11.27 26.00
C VAL A 148 51.74 -11.53 26.55
N ALA A 149 51.67 -11.84 27.84
CA ALA A 149 50.40 -11.92 28.56
C ALA A 149 49.89 -10.51 28.87
N TYR A 150 48.72 -10.15 28.34
CA TYR A 150 48.02 -8.92 28.69
C TYR A 150 47.16 -9.18 29.94
N ASN A 151 47.60 -8.68 31.11
CA ASN A 151 46.77 -8.65 32.30
C ASN A 151 45.88 -7.39 32.26
N ALA A 152 44.57 -7.59 32.17
CA ALA A 152 43.59 -6.52 32.37
C ALA A 152 43.56 -6.16 33.86
N GLY A 153 43.81 -4.89 34.18
CA GLY A 153 43.77 -4.35 35.54
C GLY A 153 42.34 -4.13 36.03
N GLU A 154 42.17 -4.33 37.33
CA GLU A 154 41.09 -3.78 38.17
C GLU A 154 41.18 -2.25 38.30
#